data_AF-A0A7W6FZN2-F1
#
_entry.id   AF-A0A7W6FZN2-F1
#
_cell.length_a   1.000
_cell.length_b   1.000
_cell.length_c   1.000
_cell.angle_alpha   90.00
_cell.angle_beta   90.00
_cell.angle_gamma   90.00
#
_symmetry.space_group_name_H-M   'P 1'
#
loop_
_entity.id
_entity.type
_entity.pdbx_description
1 polymer ?
#
loop_
_entity_poly.entity_id
_entity_poly.type
_entity_poly.pdbx_seq_one_letter_code
_entity_poly.pdbx_strand_id
1 'polypeptide(L)'
;MLPLTYFYVVDNGTQRPLMIFSSEHCRSDAELNAFKMDLLSEYDLGGPRFVLRSSDTAPLPVETIQHMLSTMKALEEDRPQLHGE
;
A
#
# COMPACT_ATOMS: atom_id res chain seq x y z
N MET A 1 13.31 -4.21 -16.36
CA MET A 1 12.31 -4.91 -15.53
C MET A 1 12.24 -4.12 -14.23
N LEU A 2 11.11 -3.50 -13.93
CA LEU A 2 10.95 -2.71 -12.73
C LEU A 2 10.99 -3.64 -11.51
N PRO A 3 11.76 -3.34 -10.45
CA PRO A 3 11.71 -4.14 -9.23
C PRO A 3 10.30 -4.10 -8.64
N LEU A 4 9.90 -5.19 -7.97
CA LEU A 4 8.62 -5.22 -7.28
C LEU A 4 8.67 -4.25 -6.09
N THR A 5 8.03 -3.09 -6.25
CA THR A 5 7.94 -2.07 -5.21
C THR A 5 6.60 -2.20 -4.47
N TYR A 6 6.59 -1.89 -3.18
CA TYR A 6 5.35 -1.74 -2.42
C TYR A 6 5.33 -0.38 -1.75
N PHE A 7 4.14 0.21 -1.68
CA PHE A 7 3.88 1.43 -0.93
C PHE A 7 3.12 1.08 0.32
N TYR A 8 3.38 1.77 1.43
CA TYR A 8 2.67 1.48 2.66
C TYR A 8 2.47 2.75 3.48
N VAL A 9 1.32 2.80 4.16
CA VAL A 9 0.94 3.93 5.00
C VAL A 9 1.38 3.65 6.42
N VAL A 10 2.06 4.62 7.02
CA VAL A 10 2.54 4.55 8.39
C VAL A 10 1.89 5.66 9.20
N ASP A 11 1.39 5.33 10.40
CA ASP A 11 1.04 6.33 11.39
C ASP A 11 2.34 6.93 11.97
N ASN A 12 2.55 8.23 11.77
CA ASN A 12 3.79 8.91 12.13
C ASN A 12 4.02 8.93 13.66
N GLY A 13 2.95 8.91 14.46
CA GLY A 13 3.04 8.89 15.92
C GLY A 13 3.52 7.54 16.48
N THR A 14 3.03 6.44 15.91
CA THR A 14 3.31 5.07 16.39
C THR A 14 4.34 4.32 15.56
N GLN A 15 4.72 4.87 14.39
CA GLN A 15 5.53 4.22 13.36
C GLN A 15 4.96 2.87 12.90
N ARG A 16 3.67 2.60 13.14
CA ARG A 16 3.04 1.34 12.75
C ARG A 16 2.54 1.41 11.31
N PRO A 17 2.86 0.41 10.47
CA PRO A 17 2.26 0.30 9.16
C PRO A 17 0.78 -0.08 9.30
N LEU A 18 -0.08 0.64 8.58
CA LEU A 18 -1.53 0.49 8.64
C LEU A 18 -2.07 -0.22 7.39
N MET A 19 -1.53 0.11 6.23
CA MET A 19 -1.97 -0.42 4.93
C MET A 19 -0.77 -0.58 4.00
N ILE A 20 -0.84 -1.54 3.08
CA ILE A 20 0.19 -1.81 2.09
C ILE A 20 -0.45 -1.94 0.70
N PHE A 21 0.22 -1.44 -0.33
CA PHE A 21 -0.23 -1.42 -1.70
C PHE A 21 0.87 -2.00 -2.58
N SER A 22 0.53 -3.05 -3.33
CA SER A 22 1.43 -3.66 -4.30
C SER A 22 1.47 -2.82 -5.57
N SER A 23 2.67 -2.52 -6.08
CA SER A 23 2.83 -1.88 -7.39
C SER A 23 3.06 -2.89 -8.52
N GLU A 24 2.64 -4.15 -8.35
CA GLU A 24 2.87 -5.24 -9.32
C GLU A 24 2.32 -4.96 -10.72
N HIS A 25 1.29 -4.10 -10.80
CA HIS A 25 0.69 -3.67 -12.05
C HIS A 25 1.47 -2.55 -12.75
N CYS A 26 2.34 -1.82 -12.04
CA CYS A 26 3.18 -0.78 -12.62
C CYS A 26 4.30 -1.41 -13.46
N ARG A 27 4.48 -0.92 -14.69
CA ARG A 27 5.54 -1.39 -15.61
C ARG A 27 6.66 -0.36 -15.80
N SER A 28 6.43 0.89 -15.40
CA SER A 28 7.34 2.02 -15.57
C SER A 28 7.43 2.90 -14.32
N ASP A 29 8.53 3.64 -14.16
CA ASP A 29 8.67 4.65 -13.08
C ASP A 29 7.59 5.73 -13.12
N ALA A 30 7.14 6.11 -14.32
CA ALA A 30 6.03 7.04 -14.49
C ALA A 30 4.72 6.50 -13.88
N GLU A 31 4.45 5.20 -14.06
CA GLU A 31 3.27 4.54 -13.48
C GLU A 31 3.41 4.37 -11.97
N LEU A 32 4.62 4.05 -11.47
CA LEU A 32 4.90 4.04 -10.03
C LEU A 32 4.62 5.41 -9.40
N ASN A 33 5.10 6.47 -10.03
CA ASN A 33 4.94 7.81 -9.48
C ASN A 33 3.48 8.28 -9.57
N ALA A 34 2.77 7.96 -10.66
CA ALA A 34 1.34 8.21 -10.78
C ALA A 34 0.57 7.48 -9.66
N PHE A 35 0.83 6.18 -9.49
CA PHE A 35 0.22 5.37 -8.44
C PHE A 35 0.48 5.94 -7.03
N LYS A 36 1.72 6.37 -6.75
CA LYS A 36 2.05 7.06 -5.50
C LYS A 36 1.22 8.33 -5.31
N MET A 37 1.07 9.16 -6.34
CA MET A 37 0.28 10.40 -6.26
C MET A 37 -1.21 10.12 -6.07
N ASP A 38 -1.74 9.09 -6.73
CA ASP A 38 -3.11 8.62 -6.54
C ASP A 38 -3.33 8.20 -5.08
N LEU A 39 -2.44 7.38 -4.51
CA LEU A 39 -2.51 6.99 -3.09
C LEU A 39 -2.43 8.19 -2.14
N LEU A 40 -1.55 9.16 -2.43
CA LEU A 40 -1.46 10.37 -1.63
C LEU A 40 -2.77 11.18 -1.66
N SER A 41 -3.42 11.26 -2.81
CA SER A 41 -4.67 11.99 -2.99
C SER A 41 -5.88 11.25 -2.42
N GLU A 42 -5.99 9.94 -2.66
CA GLU A 42 -7.14 9.11 -2.25
C GLU A 42 -7.24 8.99 -0.73
N TYR A 43 -6.09 8.87 -0.06
CA TYR A 43 -6.01 8.67 1.39
C TYR A 43 -5.59 9.94 2.17
N ASP A 44 -5.52 11.10 1.50
CA ASP A 44 -5.11 12.40 2.07
C ASP A 44 -3.77 12.32 2.86
N LEU A 45 -2.80 11.60 2.30
CA LEU A 45 -1.53 11.26 2.97
C LEU A 45 -0.47 12.37 2.87
N GLY A 46 -0.91 13.62 2.66
CA GLY A 46 -0.05 14.81 2.69
C GLY A 46 0.11 15.44 4.08
N GLY A 47 -0.61 14.91 5.08
CA GLY A 47 -0.63 15.44 6.44
C GLY A 47 0.49 14.92 7.36
N PRO A 48 0.65 15.50 8.57
CA PRO A 48 1.69 15.10 9.52
C PRO A 48 1.44 13.76 10.21
N ARG A 49 0.22 13.21 10.09
CA ARG A 49 -0.22 12.03 10.84
C ARG A 49 0.00 10.71 10.09
N PHE A 50 -0.29 10.68 8.80
CA PHE A 50 -0.16 9.49 7.97
C PHE A 50 0.81 9.77 6.83
N VAL A 51 1.82 8.91 6.70
CA VAL A 51 2.89 9.10 5.73
C VAL A 51 2.95 7.89 4.82
N LEU A 52 2.99 8.14 3.52
CA LEU A 52 3.22 7.11 2.51
C LEU A 52 4.72 6.86 2.36
N ARG A 53 5.16 5.61 2.56
CA ARG A 53 6.54 5.17 2.34
C ARG A 53 6.61 4.14 1.22
N SER A 54 7.79 4.01 0.61
CA SER A 54 8.08 3.01 -0.40
C SER A 54 9.11 2.00 0.10
N SER A 55 8.99 0.75 -0.36
CA SER A 55 9.94 -0.33 -0.07
C SER A 55 11.39 0.01 -0.40
N ASP A 56 11.59 0.81 -1.44
CA ASP A 56 12.90 1.26 -1.91
C ASP A 56 13.61 2.15 -0.89
N THR A 57 12.86 3.01 -0.21
CA THR A 57 13.42 4.00 0.73
C THR A 57 13.36 3.52 2.18
N ALA A 58 12.39 2.67 2.51
CA ALA A 58 12.20 2.09 3.81
C ALA A 58 11.64 0.67 3.66
N PRO A 59 12.50 -0.35 3.56
CA PRO A 59 12.03 -1.73 3.45
C PRO A 59 11.39 -2.17 4.77
N LEU A 60 10.24 -2.84 4.68
CA LEU A 60 9.63 -3.52 5.82
C LEU A 60 10.20 -4.94 5.97
N PRO A 61 10.20 -5.52 7.18
CA PRO A 61 10.49 -6.93 7.35
C PRO A 61 9.52 -7.79 6.52
N VAL A 62 10.03 -8.84 5.88
CA VAL A 62 9.24 -9.73 5.02
C VAL A 62 8.03 -10.32 5.74
N GLU A 63 8.18 -10.67 7.03
CA GLU A 63 7.10 -11.18 7.87
C GLU A 63 5.95 -10.16 8.01
N THR A 64 6.28 -8.88 8.16
CA THR A 64 5.28 -7.80 8.23
C THR A 64 4.55 -7.64 6.91
N ILE A 65 5.28 -7.69 5.79
CA ILE A 65 4.70 -7.59 4.44
C ILE A 65 3.73 -8.75 4.19
N GLN A 66 4.16 -9.99 4.47
CA GLN A 66 3.32 -11.17 4.30
C GLN A 66 2.07 -11.13 5.18
N HIS A 67 2.21 -10.68 6.43
CA HIS A 67 1.09 -10.54 7.34
C HIS A 67 0.07 -9.51 6.81
N MET A 68 0.52 -8.32 6.43
CA MET A 68 -0.35 -7.26 5.93
C MET A 68 -1.04 -7.65 4.61
N LEU A 69 -0.31 -8.26 3.66
CA LEU A 69 -0.90 -8.74 2.40
C LEU A 69 -1.93 -9.85 2.64
N SER A 70 -1.69 -10.74 3.60
CA SER A 70 -2.64 -11.80 3.96
C SER A 70 -3.90 -11.23 4.62
N THR A 71 -3.75 -10.23 5.50
CA THR A 71 -4.89 -9.54 6.12
C THR A 71 -5.73 -8.78 5.10
N MET A 72 -5.10 -8.13 4.12
CA MET A 72 -5.83 -7.42 3.05
C MET A 72 -6.59 -8.39 2.14
N LYS A 73 -5.98 -9.50 1.72
CA LYS A 73 -6.69 -10.55 0.97
C LYS A 73 -7.88 -11.12 1.76
N ALA A 74 -7.70 -11.37 3.05
CA ALA A 74 -8.78 -11.84 3.90
C ALA A 74 -9.94 -10.81 4.00
N LEU A 75 -9.64 -9.51 4.03
CA LEU A 75 -10.65 -8.45 4.02
C LEU A 75 -11.35 -8.31 2.66
N GLU A 76 -10.68 -8.62 1.55
CA GLU A 76 -11.29 -8.66 0.22
C GLU A 76 -12.17 -9.91 0.03
N GLU A 77 -11.78 -11.06 0.59
CA GLU A 77 -12.55 -12.31 0.53
C GLU A 77 -13.78 -12.31 1.46
N ASP A 78 -13.75 -11.57 2.58
CA ASP A 78 -14.89 -11.41 3.50
C ASP A 78 -15.90 -10.33 3.03
N ARG A 79 -15.66 -9.67 1.90
CA ARG A 79 -16.64 -8.75 1.29
C ARG A 79 -17.78 -9.62 0.74
N PRO A 80 -19.00 -9.62 1.32
CA PRO A 80 -20.09 -10.42 0.78
C PRO A 80 -20.28 -10.01 -0.67
N GLN A 81 -20.24 -10.98 -1.57
CA GLN A 81 -20.66 -10.83 -2.95
C GLN A 81 -22.13 -10.39 -2.91
N LEU A 82 -22.39 -9.08 -2.91
CA LEU A 82 -23.67 -8.53 -3.30
C LEU A 82 -23.79 -8.79 -4.81
N HIS A 83 -24.14 -10.05 -5.13
CA HIS A 83 -24.80 -10.41 -6.36
C HIS A 83 -26.04 -9.51 -6.46
N GLY A 84 -25.94 -8.46 -7.26
CA GLY A 84 -27.10 -7.75 -7.78
C GLY A 84 -27.64 -8.58 -8.93
N GLU A 85 -28.82 -9.15 -8.68
CA GLU A 85 -29.69 -9.88 -9.60
C GLU A 85 -30.05 -9.08 -10.87
#